data_AF-G4NCS7-F1
#
_entry.id   AF-G4NCS7-F1
#
_cell.length_a   1.000
_cell.length_b   1.000
_cell.length_c   1.000
_cell.angle_alpha   90.00
_cell.angle_beta   90.00
_cell.angle_gamma   90.00
#
_symmetry.space_group_name_H-M   'P 1'
#
loop_
_entity.id
_entity.type
_entity.pdbx_description
1 polymer ?
#
loop_
_entity_poly.entity_id
_entity_poly.type
_entity_poly.pdbx_seq_one_letter_code
_entity_poly.pdbx_strand_id
1 'polypeptide(L)'
;MSSTAAIQIPQIPQIIINMLLQLMARDELVDLLDQFNHIWSANKQLLWTGLRREAAQSFADKYGLQTLTTAMGPFMDRNDPRCLYATKSTKAWSEYIKGASALFAFYISKGDMVLVLSPTPPNRFHPSGCTNFQLIEKPILQGKLGNRAVGRIMLIHPMVHGAEATAYQAWPTNNTSKWQEIFGNERAAPVRWRKVKPNSNAAIRAAKQAWKPKRAHTETLEEKLARQKAHAHKARTDRARKASIQEQKRRAHEMKVQRDQARKVAKERALEQSLSFQHSEPWSPAKIFARRGLTQKDLDDLGVLEVHDDFVVFAF
;
A
#
# COMPACT_ATOMS: atom_id res chain seq x y z
N MET A 1 27.97 -7.27 -50.87
CA MET A 1 27.21 -6.02 -50.75
C MET A 1 26.29 -6.14 -49.55
N SER A 2 26.69 -5.57 -48.43
CA SER A 2 25.98 -5.68 -47.14
C SER A 2 24.66 -4.91 -47.20
N SER A 3 23.55 -5.64 -47.08
CA SER A 3 22.24 -5.04 -46.81
C SER A 3 22.15 -4.75 -45.31
N THR A 4 22.42 -3.50 -44.94
CA THR A 4 22.00 -2.94 -43.65
C THR A 4 20.48 -2.85 -43.67
N ALA A 5 19.82 -3.94 -43.26
CA ALA A 5 18.40 -3.91 -42.93
C ALA A 5 18.23 -2.95 -41.74
N ALA A 6 17.86 -1.70 -42.05
CA ALA A 6 17.40 -0.75 -41.05
C ALA A 6 16.22 -1.39 -40.34
N ILE A 7 16.43 -1.77 -39.07
CA ILE A 7 15.37 -2.24 -38.18
C ILE A 7 14.29 -1.15 -38.17
N GLN A 8 13.17 -1.39 -38.84
CA GLN A 8 11.98 -0.56 -38.73
C GLN A 8 11.42 -0.75 -37.32
N ILE A 9 11.97 -0.01 -36.36
CA ILE A 9 11.34 0.13 -35.04
C ILE A 9 9.98 0.75 -35.32
N PRO A 10 8.85 0.06 -35.05
CA PRO A 10 7.53 0.66 -35.20
C PRO A 10 7.53 1.93 -34.34
N GLN A 11 7.34 3.09 -34.98
CA GLN A 11 7.60 4.39 -34.37
C GLN A 11 6.83 4.49 -33.05
N ILE A 12 7.56 4.35 -31.95
CA ILE A 12 7.01 4.55 -30.61
C ILE A 12 6.51 5.98 -30.60
N PRO A 13 5.22 6.24 -30.29
CA PRO A 13 4.71 7.60 -30.27
C PRO A 13 5.60 8.51 -29.43
N GLN A 14 5.89 9.72 -29.94
CA GLN A 14 6.82 10.64 -29.28
C GLN A 14 6.43 10.93 -27.83
N ILE A 15 5.13 10.93 -27.52
CA ILE A 15 4.63 11.07 -26.15
C ILE A 15 5.06 9.93 -25.22
N ILE A 16 5.11 8.68 -25.72
CA ILE A 16 5.60 7.52 -24.97
C ILE A 16 7.12 7.65 -24.80
N ILE A 17 7.86 8.02 -25.85
CA ILE A 17 9.32 8.24 -25.78
C ILE A 17 9.64 9.30 -24.72
N ASN A 18 8.98 10.46 -24.76
CA ASN A 18 9.20 11.54 -23.81
C ASN A 18 8.87 11.10 -22.37
N MET A 19 7.83 10.31 -22.17
CA MET A 19 7.48 9.76 -20.87
C MET A 19 8.55 8.78 -20.37
N LEU A 20 9.08 7.90 -21.24
CA LEU A 20 10.13 6.94 -20.89
C LEU A 20 11.42 7.65 -20.50
N LEU A 21 11.87 8.63 -21.27
CA LEU A 21 13.09 9.40 -20.98
C LEU A 21 13.00 10.28 -19.72
N GLN A 22 11.79 10.50 -19.18
CA GLN A 22 11.62 11.12 -17.86
C GLN A 22 11.64 10.12 -16.70
N LEU A 23 11.59 8.81 -16.99
CA LEU A 23 11.53 7.73 -16.01
C LEU A 23 12.83 6.91 -15.94
N MET A 24 13.61 6.89 -17.03
CA MET A 24 14.85 6.13 -17.17
C MET A 24 15.85 6.88 -18.04
N ALA A 25 17.13 6.51 -17.94
CA ALA A 25 18.16 7.02 -18.82
C ALA A 25 17.96 6.53 -20.26
N ARG A 26 18.60 7.20 -21.22
CA ARG A 26 18.52 6.81 -22.64
C ARG A 26 19.07 5.41 -22.87
N ASP A 27 20.24 5.10 -22.30
CA ASP A 27 20.91 3.81 -22.52
C ASP A 27 20.08 2.67 -21.93
N GLU A 28 19.48 2.89 -20.75
CA GLU A 28 18.53 1.97 -20.11
C GLU A 28 17.31 1.67 -21.00
N LEU A 29 16.83 2.67 -21.74
CA LEU A 29 15.73 2.48 -22.68
C LEU A 29 16.19 1.64 -23.89
N VAL A 30 17.40 1.89 -24.42
CA VAL A 30 17.95 1.11 -25.54
C VAL A 30 18.10 -0.35 -25.14
N ASP A 31 18.67 -0.63 -23.97
CA ASP A 31 18.84 -1.98 -23.44
C ASP A 31 17.51 -2.73 -23.31
N LEU A 32 16.48 -2.07 -22.77
CA LEU A 32 15.15 -2.69 -22.63
C LEU A 32 14.42 -2.85 -23.97
N LEU A 33 14.65 -1.96 -24.94
CA LEU A 33 14.12 -2.12 -26.29
C LEU A 33 14.68 -3.36 -26.97
N ASP A 34 15.99 -3.55 -26.89
CA ASP A 34 16.68 -4.72 -27.41
C ASP A 34 16.15 -6.01 -26.77
N GLN A 35 16.15 -6.05 -25.43
CA GLN A 35 15.63 -7.17 -24.66
C GLN A 35 14.19 -7.54 -25.03
N PHE A 36 13.30 -6.54 -25.16
CA PHE A 36 11.89 -6.80 -25.50
C PHE A 36 11.71 -7.20 -26.96
N ASN A 37 12.56 -6.74 -27.88
CA ASN A 37 12.53 -7.23 -29.27
C ASN A 37 12.86 -8.73 -29.36
N HIS A 38 13.73 -9.23 -28.50
CA HIS A 38 14.14 -10.64 -28.51
C HIS A 38 13.18 -11.56 -27.77
N ILE A 39 12.63 -11.13 -26.63
CA ILE A 39 11.81 -12.00 -25.77
C ILE A 39 10.31 -11.93 -26.10
N TRP A 40 9.83 -10.80 -26.62
CA TRP A 40 8.39 -10.59 -26.74
C TRP A 40 7.73 -11.60 -27.70
N SER A 41 6.65 -12.23 -27.21
CA SER A 41 5.82 -13.13 -27.99
C SER A 41 4.37 -12.66 -28.00
N ALA A 42 3.78 -12.38 -29.16
CA ALA A 42 2.43 -11.84 -29.25
C ALA A 42 1.39 -12.62 -28.42
N ASN A 43 0.51 -11.89 -27.71
CA ASN A 43 -0.63 -12.42 -26.95
C ASN A 43 -0.27 -13.34 -25.77
N LYS A 44 1.00 -13.40 -25.35
CA LYS A 44 1.45 -14.19 -24.20
C LYS A 44 1.75 -13.33 -22.97
N GLN A 45 1.24 -12.09 -22.91
CA GLN A 45 1.56 -11.19 -21.80
C GLN A 45 0.53 -11.24 -20.67
N LEU A 46 1.07 -11.21 -19.45
CA LEU A 46 0.31 -11.18 -18.21
C LEU A 46 0.68 -9.93 -17.41
N LEU A 47 -0.31 -9.09 -17.15
CA LEU A 47 -0.23 -8.01 -16.17
C LEU A 47 -0.98 -8.40 -14.91
N TRP A 48 -0.77 -7.65 -13.83
CA TRP A 48 -1.52 -7.86 -12.59
C TRP A 48 -1.65 -6.57 -11.80
N THR A 49 -2.70 -6.50 -11.00
CA THR A 49 -2.94 -5.38 -10.08
C THR A 49 -3.60 -5.91 -8.82
N GLY A 50 -3.25 -5.39 -7.65
CA GLY A 50 -3.84 -5.83 -6.38
C GLY A 50 -3.45 -7.22 -5.88
N LEU A 51 -2.64 -7.98 -6.62
CA LEU A 51 -2.06 -9.26 -6.19
C LEU A 51 -0.58 -9.14 -5.82
N ARG A 52 -0.09 -10.13 -5.05
CA ARG A 52 1.34 -10.32 -4.80
C ARG A 52 2.05 -10.73 -6.11
N ARG A 53 3.30 -10.30 -6.26
CA ARG A 53 4.11 -10.62 -7.44
C ARG A 53 4.26 -12.13 -7.61
N GLU A 54 4.48 -12.84 -6.51
CA GLU A 54 4.72 -14.27 -6.48
C GLU A 54 3.52 -15.03 -7.07
N ALA A 55 2.30 -14.67 -6.66
CA ALA A 55 1.08 -15.26 -7.21
C ALA A 55 0.92 -15.00 -8.71
N ALA A 56 1.25 -13.78 -9.16
CA ALA A 56 1.18 -13.45 -10.58
C ALA A 56 2.23 -14.20 -11.41
N GLN A 57 3.46 -14.32 -10.88
CA GLN A 57 4.52 -15.06 -11.54
C GLN A 57 4.20 -16.56 -11.62
N SER A 58 3.77 -17.19 -10.52
CA SER A 58 3.37 -18.60 -10.54
C SER A 58 2.22 -18.88 -11.49
N PHE A 59 1.27 -17.95 -11.63
CA PHE A 59 0.22 -18.06 -12.65
C PHE A 59 0.82 -17.97 -14.06
N ALA A 60 1.71 -17.02 -14.31
CA ALA A 60 2.37 -16.89 -15.60
C ALA A 60 3.15 -18.16 -15.98
N ASP A 61 3.96 -18.68 -15.06
CA ASP A 61 4.78 -19.87 -15.26
C ASP A 61 3.88 -21.09 -15.58
N LYS A 62 2.79 -21.26 -14.83
CA LYS A 62 1.82 -22.35 -15.04
C LYS A 62 1.19 -22.33 -16.44
N TYR A 63 0.93 -21.15 -17.00
CA TYR A 63 0.25 -21.00 -18.30
C TYR A 63 1.17 -20.56 -19.44
N GLY A 64 2.50 -20.57 -19.23
CA GLY A 64 3.48 -20.16 -20.25
C GLY A 64 3.34 -18.70 -20.69
N LEU A 65 2.98 -17.81 -19.76
CA LEU A 65 2.80 -16.38 -19.99
C LEU A 65 4.02 -15.58 -19.51
N GLN A 66 4.21 -14.39 -20.09
CA GLN A 66 5.29 -13.47 -19.81
C GLN A 66 4.79 -12.32 -18.93
N THR A 67 5.32 -12.22 -17.71
CA THR A 67 5.18 -11.01 -16.88
C THR A 67 6.23 -9.97 -17.29
N LEU A 68 6.12 -8.74 -16.77
CA LEU A 68 7.20 -7.75 -16.90
C LEU A 68 8.54 -8.32 -16.36
N THR A 69 8.49 -9.06 -15.25
CA THR A 69 9.67 -9.68 -14.65
C THR A 69 10.30 -10.69 -15.60
N THR A 70 9.50 -11.57 -16.22
CA THR A 70 9.97 -12.51 -17.24
C THR A 70 10.56 -11.79 -18.45
N ALA A 71 9.88 -10.76 -18.96
CA ALA A 71 10.31 -10.02 -20.15
C ALA A 71 11.62 -9.26 -19.94
N MET A 72 11.79 -8.65 -18.76
CA MET A 72 13.03 -7.95 -18.39
C MET A 72 14.21 -8.90 -18.16
N GLY A 73 13.95 -10.16 -17.78
CA GLY A 73 14.96 -11.19 -17.61
C GLY A 73 16.15 -10.71 -16.75
N PRO A 74 17.39 -10.66 -17.31
CA PRO A 74 18.58 -10.20 -16.60
C PRO A 74 18.48 -8.84 -15.91
N PHE A 75 17.72 -7.91 -16.48
CA PHE A 75 17.54 -6.56 -15.92
C PHE A 75 16.69 -6.54 -14.64
N MET A 76 16.08 -7.67 -14.28
CA MET A 76 15.27 -7.85 -13.08
C MET A 76 15.86 -8.88 -12.09
N ASP A 77 16.83 -9.69 -12.52
CA ASP A 77 17.50 -10.67 -11.67
C ASP A 77 18.57 -10.00 -10.80
N ARG A 78 18.39 -10.03 -9.48
CA ARG A 78 19.32 -9.37 -8.53
C ARG A 78 20.71 -9.97 -8.51
N ASN A 79 20.89 -11.17 -9.05
CA ASN A 79 22.19 -11.84 -9.12
C ASN A 79 22.90 -11.54 -10.46
N ASP A 80 22.22 -10.94 -11.44
CA ASP A 80 22.82 -10.58 -12.72
C ASP A 80 23.42 -9.16 -12.65
N PRO A 81 24.65 -8.94 -13.15
CA PRO A 81 25.29 -7.62 -13.13
C PRO A 81 24.55 -6.54 -13.93
N ARG A 82 23.67 -6.93 -14.87
CA ARG A 82 22.82 -5.98 -15.63
C ARG A 82 21.65 -5.44 -14.81
N CYS A 83 21.34 -6.03 -13.66
CA CYS A 83 20.29 -5.56 -12.80
C CYS A 83 20.71 -4.32 -12.02
N LEU A 84 20.10 -3.19 -12.35
CA LEU A 84 20.41 -1.89 -11.77
C LEU A 84 19.82 -1.69 -10.35
N TYR A 85 19.29 -2.75 -9.72
CA TYR A 85 18.67 -2.65 -8.40
C TYR A 85 19.65 -2.19 -7.33
N ALA A 86 20.88 -2.72 -7.34
CA ALA A 86 21.89 -2.41 -6.34
C ALA A 86 22.54 -1.02 -6.54
N THR A 87 22.59 -0.54 -7.79
CA THR A 87 23.24 0.72 -8.15
C THR A 87 22.30 1.93 -8.08
N LYS A 88 20.98 1.71 -8.17
CA LYS A 88 19.98 2.78 -8.12
C LYS A 88 19.49 3.07 -6.71
N SER A 89 19.25 4.35 -6.44
CA SER A 89 18.42 4.73 -5.28
C SER A 89 17.02 4.12 -5.38
N THR A 90 16.34 3.92 -4.25
CA THR A 90 14.97 3.38 -4.22
C THR A 90 14.00 4.17 -5.11
N LYS A 91 14.16 5.48 -5.19
CA LYS A 91 13.34 6.34 -6.07
C LYS A 91 13.66 6.07 -7.54
N ALA A 92 14.93 6.10 -7.92
CA ALA A 92 15.37 5.87 -9.30
C ALA A 92 14.99 4.47 -9.79
N TRP A 93 15.11 3.45 -8.93
CA TRP A 93 14.64 2.10 -9.23
C TRP A 93 13.12 2.06 -9.48
N SER A 94 12.34 2.75 -8.65
CA SER A 94 10.88 2.84 -8.85
C SER A 94 10.51 3.52 -10.16
N GLU A 95 11.27 4.53 -10.60
CA GLU A 95 11.07 5.24 -11.86
C GLU A 95 11.47 4.36 -13.05
N TYR A 96 12.61 3.69 -12.97
CA TYR A 96 13.06 2.69 -13.94
C TYR A 96 12.01 1.60 -14.18
N ILE A 97 11.46 1.00 -13.11
CA ILE A 97 10.40 -0.01 -13.22
C ILE A 97 9.11 0.54 -13.84
N LYS A 98 8.77 1.81 -13.60
CA LYS A 98 7.60 2.44 -14.25
C LYS A 98 7.84 2.65 -15.74
N GLY A 99 9.04 3.03 -16.14
CA GLY A 99 9.39 3.13 -17.56
C GLY A 99 9.40 1.76 -18.23
N ALA A 100 9.96 0.73 -17.59
CA ALA A 100 9.94 -0.64 -18.11
C ALA A 100 8.51 -1.18 -18.25
N SER A 101 7.65 -0.91 -17.27
CA SER A 101 6.20 -1.19 -17.29
C SER A 101 5.48 -0.47 -18.44
N ALA A 102 5.80 0.81 -18.69
CA ALA A 102 5.26 1.55 -19.83
C ALA A 102 5.69 0.95 -21.17
N LEU A 103 6.98 0.62 -21.31
CA LEU A 103 7.51 0.02 -22.52
C LEU A 103 6.90 -1.36 -22.76
N PHE A 104 6.74 -2.16 -21.71
CA PHE A 104 6.12 -3.48 -21.80
C PHE A 104 4.66 -3.38 -22.26
N ALA A 105 3.89 -2.44 -21.72
CA ALA A 105 2.53 -2.16 -22.18
C ALA A 105 2.48 -1.72 -23.65
N PHE A 106 3.48 -0.96 -24.13
CA PHE A 106 3.59 -0.61 -25.54
C PHE A 106 3.85 -1.84 -26.43
N TYR A 107 4.74 -2.75 -26.02
CA TYR A 107 4.95 -4.01 -26.74
C TYR A 107 3.71 -4.89 -26.75
N ILE A 108 2.99 -4.98 -25.63
CA ILE A 108 1.69 -5.67 -25.56
C ILE A 108 0.71 -5.10 -26.59
N SER A 109 0.71 -3.77 -26.77
CA SER A 109 -0.19 -3.10 -27.71
C SER A 109 0.07 -3.42 -29.20
N LYS A 110 1.21 -4.05 -29.51
CA LYS A 110 1.49 -4.64 -30.83
C LYS A 110 0.71 -5.95 -31.06
N GLY A 111 0.30 -6.64 -29.99
CA GLY A 111 -0.56 -7.83 -30.02
C GLY A 111 -2.06 -7.50 -30.01
N ASP A 112 -2.91 -8.52 -30.01
CA ASP A 112 -4.38 -8.37 -29.97
C ASP A 112 -4.94 -8.44 -28.54
N MET A 113 -4.28 -9.15 -27.63
CA MET A 113 -4.86 -9.49 -26.34
C MET A 113 -3.85 -9.45 -25.21
N VAL A 114 -4.32 -9.06 -24.03
CA VAL A 114 -3.59 -9.15 -22.77
C VAL A 114 -4.45 -9.71 -21.65
N LEU A 115 -3.85 -10.57 -20.83
CA LEU A 115 -4.44 -11.08 -19.59
C LEU A 115 -4.02 -10.18 -18.42
N VAL A 116 -4.96 -9.88 -17.53
CA VAL A 116 -4.69 -9.10 -16.31
C VAL A 116 -5.29 -9.81 -15.11
N LEU A 117 -4.43 -10.19 -14.17
CA LEU A 117 -4.90 -10.69 -12.88
C LEU A 117 -5.35 -9.52 -12.02
N SER A 118 -6.52 -9.65 -11.41
CA SER A 118 -7.05 -8.64 -10.49
C SER A 118 -7.86 -9.29 -9.37
N PRO A 119 -8.05 -8.59 -8.22
CA PRO A 119 -9.06 -9.00 -7.26
C PRO A 119 -10.46 -8.98 -7.88
N THR A 120 -11.41 -9.60 -7.21
CA THR A 120 -12.78 -9.72 -7.70
C THR A 120 -13.53 -8.39 -7.80
N PRO A 121 -14.58 -8.31 -8.64
CA PRO A 121 -15.57 -7.26 -8.57
C PRO A 121 -16.20 -7.20 -7.16
N PRO A 122 -16.60 -6.01 -6.68
CA PRO A 122 -16.47 -4.70 -7.33
C PRO A 122 -15.06 -4.09 -7.22
N ASN A 123 -14.21 -4.62 -6.34
CA ASN A 123 -12.92 -4.03 -5.96
C ASN A 123 -11.74 -4.50 -6.83
N ARG A 124 -11.91 -4.50 -8.16
CA ARG A 124 -10.86 -4.99 -9.09
C ARG A 124 -9.61 -4.13 -9.13
N PHE A 125 -9.75 -2.86 -8.83
CA PHE A 125 -8.67 -1.90 -8.96
C PHE A 125 -8.50 -1.09 -7.69
N HIS A 126 -7.27 -0.62 -7.47
CA HIS A 126 -6.96 0.19 -6.31
C HIS A 126 -7.82 1.48 -6.31
N PRO A 127 -8.50 1.83 -5.20
CA PRO A 127 -9.41 2.98 -5.13
C PRO A 127 -8.76 4.33 -5.48
N SER A 128 -7.47 4.49 -5.19
CA SER A 128 -6.75 5.73 -5.52
C SER A 128 -6.55 5.96 -7.02
N GLY A 129 -6.74 4.94 -7.86
CA GLY A 129 -6.41 5.05 -9.28
C GLY A 129 -4.92 5.11 -9.59
N CYS A 130 -4.04 4.98 -8.58
CA CYS A 130 -2.63 5.33 -8.70
C CYS A 130 -1.66 4.16 -8.88
N THR A 131 -2.14 2.96 -9.26
CA THR A 131 -1.26 1.83 -9.61
C THR A 131 -0.58 2.05 -10.96
N ASN A 132 0.55 1.38 -11.20
CA ASN A 132 1.19 1.36 -12.52
C ASN A 132 0.21 0.88 -13.60
N PHE A 133 -0.55 -0.19 -13.31
CA PHE A 133 -1.59 -0.66 -14.21
C PHE A 133 -2.60 0.43 -14.58
N GLN A 134 -3.16 1.13 -13.60
CA GLN A 134 -4.19 2.15 -13.88
C GLN A 134 -3.64 3.42 -14.52
N LEU A 135 -2.43 3.85 -14.13
CA LEU A 135 -1.86 5.14 -14.54
C LEU A 135 -0.97 5.10 -15.75
N ILE A 136 -0.39 3.94 -16.08
CA ILE A 136 0.65 3.81 -17.10
C ILE A 136 0.21 2.76 -18.11
N GLU A 137 0.07 1.52 -17.68
CA GLU A 137 -0.10 0.38 -18.59
C GLU A 137 -1.45 0.43 -19.29
N LYS A 138 -2.55 0.51 -18.54
CA LYS A 138 -3.92 0.46 -19.08
C LYS A 138 -4.15 1.50 -20.18
N PRO A 139 -3.75 2.78 -20.05
CA PRO A 139 -4.02 3.73 -21.13
C PRO A 139 -3.16 3.52 -22.37
N ILE A 140 -1.94 3.00 -22.23
CA ILE A 140 -1.14 2.54 -23.38
C ILE A 140 -1.85 1.37 -24.05
N LEU A 141 -2.30 0.37 -23.30
CA LEU A 141 -3.08 -0.75 -23.85
C LEU A 141 -4.34 -0.29 -24.59
N GLN A 142 -4.98 0.78 -24.12
CA GLN A 142 -6.17 1.38 -24.75
C GLN A 142 -5.83 2.33 -25.93
N GLY A 143 -4.57 2.46 -26.33
CA GLY A 143 -4.14 3.33 -27.43
C GLY A 143 -4.26 4.83 -27.15
N LYS A 144 -4.41 5.23 -25.88
CA LYS A 144 -4.66 6.63 -25.51
C LYS A 144 -3.45 7.55 -25.66
N LEU A 145 -2.29 6.98 -25.96
CA LEU A 145 -1.03 7.69 -26.19
C LEU A 145 -0.65 7.74 -27.68
N GLY A 146 -1.60 7.55 -28.58
CA GLY A 146 -1.34 7.54 -30.02
C GLY A 146 -0.66 6.28 -30.52
N ASN A 147 -0.49 5.27 -29.68
CA ASN A 147 -0.13 3.91 -30.10
C ASN A 147 -1.40 3.14 -30.51
N ARG A 148 -1.20 2.03 -31.24
CA ARG A 148 -2.27 1.05 -31.49
C ARG A 148 -2.82 0.53 -30.16
N ALA A 149 -4.13 0.41 -30.02
CA ALA A 149 -4.75 -0.27 -28.88
C ALA A 149 -4.67 -1.79 -29.07
N VAL A 150 -4.64 -2.55 -27.96
CA VAL A 150 -4.97 -3.99 -28.03
C VAL A 150 -6.40 -4.17 -28.54
N GLY A 151 -6.75 -5.34 -29.04
CA GLY A 151 -8.14 -5.68 -29.34
C GLY A 151 -8.94 -5.97 -28.06
N ARG A 152 -8.33 -6.64 -27.07
CA ARG A 152 -9.02 -7.06 -25.83
C ARG A 152 -8.12 -6.99 -24.59
N ILE A 153 -8.71 -6.54 -23.48
CA ILE A 153 -8.16 -6.70 -22.12
C ILE A 153 -9.04 -7.69 -21.38
N MET A 154 -8.46 -8.84 -21.02
CA MET A 154 -9.13 -9.92 -20.32
C MET A 154 -8.75 -9.90 -18.83
N LEU A 155 -9.73 -10.01 -17.94
CA LEU A 155 -9.50 -10.11 -16.50
C LEU A 155 -9.69 -11.54 -16.01
N ILE A 156 -8.81 -11.96 -15.09
CA ILE A 156 -8.90 -13.24 -14.37
C ILE A 156 -8.84 -12.94 -12.87
N HIS A 157 -9.61 -13.71 -12.10
CA HIS A 157 -9.71 -13.59 -10.64
C HIS A 157 -9.24 -14.89 -9.97
N PRO A 158 -7.92 -15.10 -9.84
CA PRO A 158 -7.36 -16.39 -9.42
C PRO A 158 -7.68 -16.77 -7.97
N MET A 159 -8.24 -15.84 -7.18
CA MET A 159 -8.63 -16.06 -5.78
C MET A 159 -10.07 -16.59 -5.62
N VAL A 160 -10.77 -16.83 -6.73
CA VAL A 160 -12.15 -17.33 -6.74
C VAL A 160 -12.14 -18.79 -7.11
N HIS A 161 -12.65 -19.61 -6.21
CA HIS A 161 -12.71 -21.04 -6.42
C HIS A 161 -13.62 -21.36 -7.62
N GLY A 162 -13.19 -22.26 -8.50
CA GLY A 162 -13.90 -22.60 -9.73
C GLY A 162 -13.76 -21.56 -10.87
N ALA A 163 -13.16 -20.41 -10.62
CA ALA A 163 -12.93 -19.36 -11.62
C ALA A 163 -11.44 -19.00 -11.76
N GLU A 164 -10.54 -19.84 -11.26
CA GLU A 164 -9.12 -19.51 -11.10
C GLU A 164 -8.44 -19.18 -12.44
N ALA A 165 -8.90 -19.79 -13.53
CA ALA A 165 -8.44 -19.57 -14.90
C ALA A 165 -9.51 -18.95 -15.82
N THR A 166 -10.67 -18.62 -15.28
CA THR A 166 -11.81 -18.15 -16.09
C THR A 166 -11.68 -16.67 -16.38
N ALA A 167 -11.34 -16.35 -17.63
CA ALA A 167 -11.18 -14.98 -18.08
C ALA A 167 -12.49 -14.39 -18.61
N TYR A 168 -12.67 -13.08 -18.46
CA TYR A 168 -13.72 -12.34 -19.15
C TYR A 168 -13.19 -11.01 -19.70
N GLN A 169 -13.81 -10.52 -20.75
CA GLN A 169 -13.40 -9.27 -21.38
C GLN A 169 -13.84 -8.08 -20.53
N ALA A 170 -12.89 -7.21 -20.16
CA ALA A 170 -13.18 -5.95 -19.46
C ALA A 170 -13.04 -4.71 -20.36
N TRP A 171 -12.43 -4.85 -21.53
CA TRP A 171 -12.32 -3.81 -22.54
C TRP A 171 -12.10 -4.44 -23.93
N PRO A 172 -12.66 -3.87 -25.02
CA PRO A 172 -13.50 -2.66 -25.07
C PRO A 172 -14.90 -2.89 -24.50
N THR A 173 -15.50 -4.05 -24.78
CA THR A 173 -16.76 -4.47 -24.16
C THR A 173 -16.51 -5.00 -22.76
N ASN A 174 -17.28 -4.53 -21.78
CA ASN A 174 -17.15 -4.93 -20.38
C ASN A 174 -18.18 -6.01 -20.02
N ASN A 175 -17.73 -7.26 -19.92
CA ASN A 175 -18.53 -8.43 -19.59
C ASN A 175 -18.48 -8.79 -18.10
N THR A 176 -18.15 -7.83 -17.22
CA THR A 176 -18.08 -8.07 -15.77
C THR A 176 -19.39 -8.66 -15.22
N SER A 177 -20.55 -8.13 -15.62
CA SER A 177 -21.85 -8.58 -15.08
C SER A 177 -22.10 -10.06 -15.35
N LYS A 178 -21.82 -10.53 -16.57
CA LYS A 178 -21.93 -11.95 -16.95
C LYS A 178 -21.02 -12.85 -16.09
N TRP A 179 -19.81 -12.38 -15.79
CA TRP A 179 -18.91 -13.12 -14.91
C TRP A 179 -19.43 -13.14 -13.46
N GLN A 180 -20.00 -12.03 -12.98
CA GLN A 180 -20.61 -11.95 -11.64
C GLN A 180 -21.88 -12.80 -11.50
N GLU A 181 -22.65 -13.00 -12.56
CA GLU A 181 -23.81 -13.91 -12.55
C GLU A 181 -23.39 -15.36 -12.26
N ILE A 182 -22.22 -15.77 -12.74
CA ILE A 182 -21.71 -17.14 -12.56
C ILE A 182 -20.97 -17.30 -11.22
N PHE A 183 -20.11 -16.34 -10.86
CA PHE A 183 -19.17 -16.48 -9.74
C PHE A 183 -19.35 -15.45 -8.60
N GLY A 184 -20.34 -14.57 -8.68
CA GLY A 184 -20.51 -13.44 -7.75
C GLY A 184 -20.85 -13.84 -6.31
N ASN A 185 -21.32 -15.07 -6.10
CA ASN A 185 -21.63 -15.62 -4.78
C ASN A 185 -20.40 -16.19 -4.07
N GLU A 186 -19.29 -16.38 -4.78
CA GLU A 186 -18.06 -16.92 -4.21
C GLU A 186 -17.36 -15.88 -3.32
N ARG A 187 -17.08 -16.26 -2.07
CA ARG A 187 -16.45 -15.37 -1.09
C ARG A 187 -14.97 -15.17 -1.42
N ALA A 188 -14.66 -14.09 -2.14
CA ALA A 188 -13.29 -13.64 -2.27
C ALA A 188 -12.79 -13.02 -0.96
N ALA A 189 -11.56 -13.36 -0.57
CA ALA A 189 -10.90 -12.73 0.57
C ALA A 189 -10.82 -11.20 0.38
N PRO A 190 -11.03 -10.39 1.45
CA PRO A 190 -10.99 -8.95 1.35
C PRO A 190 -9.62 -8.45 0.86
N VAL A 191 -9.65 -7.56 -0.14
CA VAL A 191 -8.44 -7.02 -0.76
C VAL A 191 -7.72 -6.06 0.18
N ARG A 192 -6.55 -6.46 0.65
CA ARG A 192 -5.66 -5.58 1.41
C ARG A 192 -4.78 -4.76 0.48
N TRP A 193 -5.27 -3.58 0.13
CA TRP A 193 -4.52 -2.63 -0.70
C TRP A 193 -3.26 -2.12 0.00
N ARG A 194 -2.12 -2.13 -0.70
CA ARG A 194 -0.91 -1.42 -0.25
C ARG A 194 -1.17 0.08 -0.29
N LYS A 195 -0.64 0.83 0.70
CA LYS A 195 -0.71 2.30 0.68
C LYS A 195 0.08 2.83 -0.53
N VAL A 196 -0.63 3.44 -1.48
CA VAL A 196 -0.01 4.13 -2.64
C VAL A 196 0.01 5.63 -2.36
N LYS A 197 1.18 6.27 -2.47
CA LYS A 197 1.25 7.73 -2.42
C LYS A 197 0.64 8.31 -3.71
N PRO A 198 -0.29 9.26 -3.63
CA PRO A 198 -0.89 9.90 -4.81
C PRO A 198 0.08 10.82 -5.57
N ASN A 199 1.32 10.97 -5.09
CA ASN A 199 2.38 11.76 -5.74
C ASN A 199 2.84 11.08 -7.04
N SER A 200 2.03 11.19 -8.08
CA SER A 200 2.48 10.92 -9.45
C SER A 200 3.60 11.90 -9.79
N ASN A 201 4.75 11.36 -10.20
CA ASN A 201 5.87 12.12 -10.75
C ASN A 201 5.34 13.05 -11.89
N ALA A 202 6.02 14.17 -12.15
CA ALA A 202 5.68 15.11 -13.22
C ALA A 202 5.40 14.39 -14.56
N ALA A 203 6.19 13.38 -14.93
CA ALA A 203 5.96 12.54 -16.09
C ALA A 203 4.57 11.89 -16.11
N ILE A 204 4.20 11.24 -15.00
CA ILE A 204 2.90 10.57 -14.84
C ILE A 204 1.76 11.59 -14.76
N ARG A 205 2.01 12.80 -14.24
CA ARG A 205 1.04 13.91 -14.26
C ARG A 205 0.82 14.46 -15.67
N ALA A 206 1.89 14.66 -16.43
CA ALA A 206 1.84 15.14 -17.82
C ALA A 206 1.16 14.10 -18.72
N ALA A 207 1.52 12.83 -18.56
CA ALA A 207 0.80 11.68 -19.11
C ALA A 207 -0.70 11.73 -18.77
N LYS A 208 -1.06 11.79 -17.48
CA LYS A 208 -2.46 11.91 -17.06
C LYS A 208 -3.18 13.09 -17.71
N GLN A 209 -2.51 14.22 -17.92
CA GLN A 209 -3.09 15.40 -18.58
C GLN A 209 -3.28 15.18 -20.09
N ALA A 210 -2.29 14.60 -20.76
CA ALA A 210 -2.31 14.36 -22.20
C ALA A 210 -3.39 13.36 -22.65
N TRP A 211 -3.78 12.41 -21.78
CA TRP A 211 -4.77 11.38 -22.10
C TRP A 211 -6.08 11.53 -21.32
N LYS A 212 -6.26 12.67 -20.61
CA LYS A 212 -7.64 13.09 -20.33
C LYS A 212 -8.32 13.18 -21.69
N PRO A 213 -9.48 12.54 -21.90
CA PRO A 213 -10.22 12.78 -23.11
C PRO A 213 -10.38 14.30 -23.24
N LYS A 214 -9.88 14.88 -24.35
CA LYS A 214 -10.45 16.14 -24.83
C LYS A 214 -11.94 15.82 -24.90
N ARG A 215 -12.72 16.37 -23.98
CA ARG A 215 -14.17 16.23 -24.05
C ARG A 215 -14.57 16.90 -25.35
N ALA A 216 -14.70 16.11 -26.42
CA ALA A 216 -15.42 16.49 -27.62
C ALA A 216 -16.93 16.40 -27.33
N HIS A 217 -17.34 16.91 -26.17
CA HIS A 217 -18.71 17.06 -25.77
C HIS A 217 -18.83 18.53 -25.41
N THR A 218 -19.65 19.25 -26.16
CA THR A 218 -20.26 20.49 -25.69
C THR A 218 -21.02 20.12 -24.41
N GLU A 219 -20.35 20.28 -23.25
CA GLU A 219 -20.94 20.11 -21.92
C GLU A 219 -22.02 21.18 -21.82
N THR A 220 -23.27 20.77 -21.66
CA THR A 220 -24.37 21.72 -21.53
C THR A 220 -24.19 22.53 -20.24
N LEU A 221 -24.79 23.72 -20.18
CA LEU A 221 -24.68 24.59 -19.00
C LEU A 221 -25.17 23.87 -17.73
N GLU A 222 -26.16 22.99 -17.88
CA GLU A 222 -26.74 22.17 -16.81
C GLU A 222 -25.78 21.12 -16.26
N GLU A 223 -25.06 20.39 -17.13
CA GLU A 223 -24.05 19.41 -16.72
C GLU A 223 -22.88 20.08 -15.99
N LYS A 224 -22.45 21.25 -16.48
CA LYS A 224 -21.41 22.06 -15.84
C LYS A 224 -21.85 22.53 -14.44
N LEU A 225 -23.10 22.97 -14.30
CA LEU A 225 -23.67 23.40 -13.02
C LEU A 225 -23.84 22.22 -12.05
N ALA A 226 -24.33 21.07 -12.51
CA ALA A 226 -24.48 19.86 -11.71
C ALA A 226 -23.13 19.38 -11.16
N ARG A 227 -22.08 19.45 -11.99
CA ARG A 227 -20.71 19.09 -11.58
C ARG A 227 -20.13 20.08 -10.57
N GLN A 228 -20.35 21.39 -10.75
CA GLN A 228 -19.93 22.39 -9.76
C GLN A 228 -20.63 22.19 -8.42
N LYS A 229 -21.95 21.93 -8.45
CA LYS A 229 -22.73 21.60 -7.24
C LYS A 229 -22.21 20.34 -6.56
N ALA A 230 -21.93 19.27 -7.31
CA ALA A 230 -21.37 18.03 -6.76
C ALA A 230 -19.98 18.23 -6.16
N HIS A 231 -19.13 19.02 -6.80
CA HIS A 231 -17.80 19.35 -6.27
C HIS A 231 -17.87 20.21 -5.01
N ALA A 232 -18.77 21.21 -4.97
CA ALA A 232 -19.02 22.03 -3.80
C ALA A 232 -19.57 21.20 -2.62
N HIS A 233 -20.50 20.28 -2.89
CA HIS A 233 -21.04 19.36 -1.90
C HIS A 233 -19.94 18.47 -1.30
N LYS A 234 -19.12 17.86 -2.16
CA LYS A 234 -17.99 17.02 -1.71
C LYS A 234 -16.97 17.81 -0.89
N ALA A 235 -16.65 19.04 -1.30
CA ALA A 235 -15.75 19.91 -0.55
C ALA A 235 -16.30 20.27 0.84
N ARG A 236 -17.62 20.52 0.94
CA ARG A 236 -18.30 20.75 2.23
C ARG A 236 -18.25 19.51 3.13
N THR A 237 -18.56 18.33 2.60
CA THR A 237 -18.51 17.08 3.38
C THR A 237 -17.10 16.75 3.87
N ASP A 238 -16.08 16.98 3.03
CA ASP A 238 -14.68 16.74 3.42
C ASP A 238 -14.22 17.73 4.50
N ARG A 239 -14.64 19.00 4.43
CA ARG A 239 -14.37 20.00 5.48
C ARG A 239 -15.04 19.62 6.79
N ALA A 240 -16.32 19.24 6.76
CA ALA A 240 -17.05 18.81 7.95
C ALA A 240 -16.41 17.58 8.60
N ARG A 241 -16.00 16.59 7.79
CA ARG A 241 -15.28 15.40 8.28
C ARG A 241 -13.95 15.76 8.93
N LYS A 242 -13.17 16.66 8.34
CA LYS A 242 -11.90 17.13 8.93
C LYS A 242 -12.11 17.87 10.24
N ALA A 243 -13.13 18.73 10.33
CA ALA A 243 -13.48 19.43 11.55
C ALA A 243 -13.89 18.46 12.68
N SER A 244 -14.70 17.45 12.36
CA SER A 244 -15.10 16.39 13.32
C SER A 244 -13.89 15.62 13.86
N ILE A 245 -12.95 15.24 12.99
CA ILE A 245 -11.71 14.56 13.41
C ILE A 245 -10.86 15.46 14.31
N GLN A 246 -10.79 16.77 14.00
CA GLN A 246 -10.01 17.72 14.78
C GLN A 246 -10.61 17.95 16.18
N GLU A 247 -11.94 18.03 16.27
CA GLU A 247 -12.66 18.14 17.53
C GLU A 247 -12.48 16.89 18.40
N GLN A 248 -12.57 15.69 17.82
CA GLN A 248 -12.28 14.44 18.55
C GLN A 248 -10.85 14.42 19.12
N LYS A 249 -9.86 14.91 18.36
CA LYS A 249 -8.48 15.00 18.84
C LYS A 249 -8.33 16.01 19.98
N ARG A 250 -9.01 17.15 19.92
CA ARG A 250 -9.02 18.15 20.99
C ARG A 250 -9.60 17.57 22.28
N ARG A 251 -10.77 16.92 22.21
CA ARG A 251 -11.39 16.26 23.37
C ARG A 251 -10.51 15.19 23.97
N ALA A 252 -9.86 14.36 23.13
CA ALA A 252 -8.92 13.36 23.61
C ALA A 252 -7.70 13.99 24.32
N HIS A 253 -7.22 15.14 23.84
CA HIS A 253 -6.14 15.87 24.48
C HIS A 253 -6.58 16.49 25.82
N GLU A 254 -7.73 17.15 25.87
CA GLU A 254 -8.32 17.72 27.09
C GLU A 254 -8.54 16.64 28.16
N MET A 255 -9.09 15.48 27.78
CA MET A 255 -9.25 14.32 28.67
C MET A 255 -7.90 13.82 29.22
N LYS A 256 -6.85 13.80 28.39
CA LYS A 256 -5.51 13.41 28.83
C LYS A 256 -4.95 14.40 29.85
N VAL A 257 -5.08 15.70 29.60
CA VAL A 257 -4.64 16.76 30.52
C VAL A 257 -5.35 16.65 31.86
N GLN A 258 -6.68 16.47 31.87
CA GLN A 258 -7.44 16.26 33.11
C GLN A 258 -6.97 15.03 33.88
N ARG A 259 -6.70 13.92 33.19
CA ARG A 259 -6.19 12.69 33.82
C ARG A 259 -4.82 12.91 34.46
N ASP A 260 -3.94 13.62 33.77
CA ASP A 260 -2.59 13.90 34.28
C ASP A 260 -2.65 14.86 35.49
N GLN A 261 -3.54 15.86 35.46
CA GLN A 261 -3.81 16.75 36.60
C GLN A 261 -4.34 15.98 37.82
N ALA A 262 -5.34 15.11 37.63
CA ALA A 262 -5.90 14.27 38.69
C ALA A 262 -4.84 13.34 39.29
N ARG A 263 -3.94 12.79 38.46
CA ARG A 263 -2.83 11.95 38.92
C ARG A 263 -1.82 12.75 39.75
N LYS A 264 -1.57 14.01 39.40
CA LYS A 264 -0.69 14.91 40.17
C LYS A 264 -1.30 15.23 41.54
N VAL A 265 -2.57 15.60 41.58
CA VAL A 265 -3.30 15.87 42.84
C VAL A 265 -3.37 14.63 43.74
N ALA A 266 -3.61 13.45 43.15
CA ALA A 266 -3.60 12.19 43.91
C ALA A 266 -2.24 11.88 44.52
N LYS A 267 -1.14 12.18 43.80
CA LYS A 267 0.22 12.05 44.33
C LYS A 267 0.51 13.03 45.47
N GLU A 268 0.11 14.29 45.32
CA GLU A 268 0.29 15.31 46.36
C GLU A 268 -0.51 14.94 47.63
N ARG A 269 -1.77 14.51 47.50
CA ARG A 269 -2.56 14.00 48.63
C ARG A 269 -1.94 12.78 49.31
N ALA A 270 -1.42 11.83 48.53
CA ALA A 270 -0.75 10.66 49.10
C ALA A 270 0.54 11.05 49.85
N LEU A 271 1.26 12.06 49.37
CA LEU A 271 2.45 12.60 50.04
C LEU A 271 2.07 13.33 51.34
N GLU A 272 1.05 14.17 51.32
CA GLU A 272 0.53 14.85 52.53
C GLU A 272 0.03 13.85 53.58
N GLN A 273 -0.68 12.79 53.15
CA GLN A 273 -1.10 11.71 54.05
C GLN A 273 0.09 10.93 54.62
N SER A 274 1.15 10.71 53.83
CA SER A 274 2.37 10.06 54.32
C SER A 274 3.15 10.92 55.31
N LEU A 275 3.15 12.25 55.12
CA LEU A 275 3.78 13.22 56.03
C LEU A 275 2.97 13.41 57.32
N SER A 276 1.63 13.36 57.26
CA SER A 276 0.79 13.43 58.46
C SER A 276 0.89 12.14 59.31
N PHE A 277 1.10 10.99 58.67
CA PHE A 277 1.35 9.72 59.35
C PHE A 277 2.74 9.64 60.03
N GLN A 278 3.72 10.43 59.57
CA GLN A 278 5.04 10.54 60.20
C GLN A 278 5.03 11.38 61.49
N HIS A 279 3.90 12.02 61.83
CA HIS A 279 3.69 12.71 63.11
C HIS A 279 2.86 11.91 64.13
N SER A 280 2.69 10.60 63.94
CA SER A 280 2.23 9.70 65.00
C SER A 280 3.43 8.95 65.59
N GLU A 281 3.60 9.08 66.90
CA GLU A 281 4.61 8.53 67.84
C GLU A 281 5.57 7.43 67.32
N PRO A 282 6.85 7.46 67.72
CA PRO A 282 7.80 6.40 67.37
C PRO A 282 7.26 5.03 67.80
N TRP A 283 7.36 4.07 66.89
CA TRP A 283 6.89 2.71 67.13
C TRP A 283 7.82 2.03 68.12
N SER A 284 7.37 1.89 69.36
CA SER A 284 8.03 1.08 70.38
C SER A 284 8.19 -0.37 69.85
N PRO A 285 9.29 -1.08 70.14
CA PRO A 285 9.44 -2.48 69.75
C PRO A 285 8.26 -3.31 70.26
N ALA A 286 7.80 -3.12 71.50
CA ALA A 286 6.64 -3.83 72.05
C ALA A 286 5.36 -3.70 71.19
N LYS A 287 5.08 -2.52 70.62
CA LYS A 287 3.95 -2.31 69.69
C LYS A 287 4.13 -3.07 68.37
N ILE A 288 5.37 -3.22 67.87
CA ILE A 288 5.67 -3.98 66.66
C ILE A 288 5.44 -5.48 66.89
N PHE A 289 5.87 -6.02 68.04
CA PHE A 289 5.71 -7.43 68.38
C PHE A 289 4.23 -7.82 68.57
N ALA A 290 3.45 -7.00 69.30
CA ALA A 290 2.02 -7.25 69.50
C ALA A 290 1.24 -7.25 68.18
N ARG A 291 1.57 -6.36 67.24
CA ARG A 291 0.88 -6.27 65.94
C ARG A 291 1.20 -7.43 65.01
N ARG A 292 2.39 -8.02 65.10
CA ARG A 292 2.78 -9.18 64.30
C ARG A 292 2.24 -10.51 64.84
N GLY A 293 1.56 -10.49 65.99
CA GLY A 293 0.93 -11.68 66.57
C GLY A 293 1.94 -12.75 66.97
N LEU A 294 3.18 -12.35 67.27
CA LEU A 294 4.23 -13.25 67.74
C LEU A 294 3.85 -13.75 69.14
N THR A 295 3.88 -15.06 69.32
CA THR A 295 3.59 -15.70 70.61
C THR A 295 4.86 -15.75 71.46
N GLN A 296 4.72 -15.97 72.77
CA GLN A 296 5.87 -16.09 73.68
C GLN A 296 6.86 -17.15 73.20
N LYS A 297 6.36 -18.24 72.64
CA LYS A 297 7.17 -19.33 72.07
C LYS A 297 8.04 -18.86 70.89
N ASP A 298 7.52 -17.97 70.04
CA ASP A 298 8.28 -17.42 68.90
C ASP A 298 9.39 -16.46 69.37
N LEU A 299 9.20 -15.80 70.52
CA LEU A 299 10.22 -14.95 71.14
C LEU A 299 11.32 -15.79 71.80
N ASP A 300 10.93 -16.87 72.48
CA ASP A 300 11.87 -17.80 73.11
C ASP A 300 12.75 -18.51 72.05
N ASP A 301 12.17 -18.91 70.91
CA ASP A 301 12.90 -19.52 69.78
C ASP A 301 13.90 -18.56 69.11
N LEU A 302 13.68 -17.24 69.24
CA LEU A 302 14.58 -16.18 68.77
C LEU A 302 15.58 -15.72 69.84
N GLY A 303 15.57 -16.35 71.02
CA GLY A 303 16.42 -15.99 72.15
C GLY A 303 16.10 -14.62 72.74
N VAL A 304 14.87 -14.12 72.62
CA VAL A 304 14.45 -12.83 73.19
C VAL A 304 13.88 -13.05 74.59
N LEU A 305 14.50 -12.44 75.60
CA LEU A 305 14.10 -12.57 77.01
C LEU A 305 13.02 -11.55 77.39
N GLU A 306 13.22 -10.29 77.02
CA GLU A 306 12.29 -9.19 77.34
C GLU A 306 12.22 -8.18 76.21
N VAL A 307 11.04 -7.63 75.98
CA VAL A 307 10.78 -6.58 75.00
C VAL A 307 10.27 -5.35 75.75
N HIS A 308 11.06 -4.28 75.72
CA HIS A 308 10.70 -2.98 76.26
C HIS A 308 10.29 -2.03 75.14
N ASP A 309 9.67 -0.91 75.52
CA ASP A 309 9.24 0.12 74.57
C ASP A 309 10.41 0.82 73.85
N ASP A 310 11.64 0.68 74.35
CA ASP A 310 12.81 1.33 73.76
C ASP A 310 13.91 0.35 73.30
N PHE A 311 13.90 -0.91 73.75
CA PHE A 311 14.93 -1.90 73.42
C PHE A 311 14.46 -3.36 73.64
N VAL A 312 15.23 -4.32 73.12
CA VAL A 312 14.98 -5.77 73.25
C VAL A 312 16.19 -6.44 73.90
N VAL A 313 15.95 -7.30 74.88
CA VAL A 313 16.97 -8.06 75.61
C VAL A 313 17.03 -9.48 75.04
N PHE A 314 18.23 -9.93 74.64
CA PHE A 314 18.46 -11.27 74.12
C PHE A 314 19.20 -12.14 75.15
N ALA A 315 18.84 -13.43 75.22
CA ALA A 315 19.65 -14.48 75.83
C ALA A 315 20.85 -14.77 74.92
N PHE A 316 22.05 -14.72 75.48
CA PHE A 316 23.21 -15.38 74.90
C PHE A 316 23.35 -16.78 75.47
#